data_AF-A0A539DTJ3-F1
#
_entry.id   AF-A0A539DTJ3-F1
#
_cell.length_a   1.000
_cell.length_b   1.000
_cell.length_c   1.000
_cell.angle_alpha   90.00
_cell.angle_beta   90.00
_cell.angle_gamma   90.00
#
_symmetry.space_group_name_H-M   'P 1'
#
loop_
_entity.id
_entity.type
_entity.pdbx_description
1 polymer ?
#
loop_
_entity_poly.entity_id
_entity_poly.type
_entity_poly.pdbx_seq_one_letter_code
_entity_poly.pdbx_strand_id
1 'polypeptide(L)' 'MLALVERIADAGKAAAIGYGTEGGMFAAALRVPVVICGPGDIAVAHRPDEFVSVEQLLRCERFLSGLIEALCAGP' A
#
# COMPACT_ATOMS: atom_id res chain seq x y z
N MET A 1 9.15 -5.39 7.59
CA MET A 1 8.42 -4.90 6.39
C MET A 1 7.04 -4.38 6.75
N LEU A 2 6.10 -5.23 7.22
CA LEU A 2 4.73 -4.78 7.55
C LEU A 2 4.70 -3.64 8.57
N ALA A 3 5.39 -3.80 9.71
CA ALA A 3 5.49 -2.75 10.73
C ALA A 3 6.14 -1.43 10.23
N LEU A 4 7.04 -1.52 9.24
CA LEU A 4 7.62 -0.33 8.61
C LEU A 4 6.57 0.39 7.76
N VAL A 5 5.84 -0.36 6.94
CA VAL A 5 4.76 0.15 6.10
C VAL A 5 3.67 0.79 6.96
N GLU A 6 3.18 0.10 8.00
CA GLU A 6 2.17 0.62 8.92
C GLU A 6 2.61 1.92 9.61
N ARG A 7 3.89 1.99 10.04
CA ARG A 7 4.45 3.18 10.67
C ARG A 7 4.49 4.40 9.75
N ILE A 8 4.77 4.20 8.46
CA ILE A 8 4.93 5.31 7.48
C ILE A 8 3.58 5.69 6.86
N ALA A 9 2.66 4.73 6.66
CA ALA A 9 1.41 4.95 5.95
C ALA A 9 0.42 5.86 6.69
N ASP A 10 0.52 5.97 8.02
CA ASP A 10 -0.42 6.72 8.87
C ASP A 10 -1.89 6.42 8.51
N ALA A 11 -2.16 5.13 8.27
CA ALA A 11 -3.41 4.61 7.70
C ALA A 11 -4.04 3.49 8.56
N GLY A 12 -3.56 3.29 9.79
CA GLY A 12 -4.00 2.21 10.68
C GLY A 12 -3.31 0.86 10.41
N LYS A 13 -3.85 -0.21 10.99
CA LYS A 13 -3.30 -1.57 10.85
C LYS A 13 -3.68 -2.17 9.51
N ALA A 14 -2.75 -2.90 8.90
CA ALA A 14 -3.03 -3.67 7.71
C ALA A 14 -4.03 -4.80 8.01
N ALA A 15 -4.84 -5.16 7.01
CA ALA A 15 -5.79 -6.25 7.08
C ALA A 15 -5.61 -7.22 5.91
N ALA A 16 -5.82 -8.51 6.16
CA ALA A 16 -5.97 -9.49 5.09
C ALA A 16 -7.41 -9.44 4.57
N ILE A 17 -7.56 -9.28 3.25
CA ILE A 17 -8.85 -9.16 2.58
C ILE A 17 -8.93 -10.17 1.43
N GLY A 18 -10.14 -10.67 1.14
CA GLY A 18 -10.38 -11.76 0.18
C GLY A 18 -10.39 -11.34 -1.28
N TYR A 19 -9.50 -10.43 -1.71
CA TYR A 19 -9.40 -9.97 -3.09
C TYR A 19 -8.13 -10.50 -3.76
N GLY A 20 -8.25 -10.91 -5.03
CA GLY A 20 -7.11 -11.35 -5.83
C GLY A 20 -6.22 -10.17 -6.25
N THR A 21 -4.91 -10.33 -6.09
CA THR A 21 -3.89 -9.40 -6.61
C THR A 21 -2.70 -10.20 -7.13
N GLU A 22 -1.82 -9.55 -7.91
CA GLU A 22 -0.55 -10.13 -8.36
C GLU A 22 0.43 -10.41 -7.20
N GLY A 23 0.13 -9.95 -5.98
CA GLY A 23 1.00 -10.13 -4.82
C GLY A 23 1.29 -11.58 -4.48
N GLY A 24 0.33 -12.49 -4.71
CA GLY A 24 0.54 -13.93 -4.54
C GLY A 24 1.56 -14.50 -5.54
N MET A 25 1.55 -14.01 -6.78
CA MET A 25 2.50 -14.41 -7.82
C MET A 25 3.92 -13.90 -7.50
N PHE A 26 4.05 -12.66 -7.05
CA PHE A 26 5.35 -12.12 -6.62
C PHE A 26 5.91 -12.85 -5.40
N ALA A 27 5.07 -13.15 -4.40
CA ALA A 27 5.49 -13.91 -3.24
C ALA A 27 6.01 -15.31 -3.64
N ALA A 28 5.33 -15.99 -4.57
CA ALA A 28 5.73 -17.31 -5.06
C ALA A 28 7.03 -17.26 -5.88
N ALA A 29 7.13 -16.31 -6.83
CA ALA A 29 8.25 -16.22 -7.75
C ALA A 29 9.54 -15.71 -7.09
N LEU A 30 9.43 -14.68 -6.25
CA LEU A 30 10.59 -14.01 -5.63
C LEU A 30 10.90 -14.53 -4.23
N ARG A 31 10.01 -15.31 -3.62
CA ARG A 31 10.15 -15.83 -2.24
C ARG A 31 10.37 -14.73 -1.20
N VAL A 32 9.68 -13.61 -1.36
CA VAL A 32 9.72 -12.47 -0.44
C VAL A 32 8.33 -12.17 0.13
N PRO A 33 8.23 -11.58 1.34
CA PRO A 33 6.98 -11.02 1.83
C PRO A 33 6.48 -9.92 0.88
N VAL A 34 5.16 -9.86 0.64
CA VAL A 34 4.52 -8.84 -0.21
C VAL A 34 3.44 -8.13 0.59
N VAL A 35 3.36 -6.80 0.44
CA VAL A 35 2.27 -5.97 0.97
C VAL A 35 1.66 -5.20 -0.19
N ILE A 36 0.34 -5.18 -0.25
CA ILE A 36 -0.43 -4.33 -1.16
C ILE A 36 -0.79 -3.05 -0.41
N CYS A 37 -0.49 -1.89 -1.01
CA CYS A 37 -0.78 -0.59 -0.45
C CYS A 37 -1.01 0.44 -1.57
N GLY A 38 -1.80 1.46 -1.29
CA GLY A 38 -2.14 2.53 -2.24
C GLY A 38 -3.28 3.41 -1.72
N PRO A 39 -3.55 4.56 -2.34
CA PRO A 39 -4.67 5.42 -1.98
C PRO A 39 -5.99 4.86 -2.54
N GLY A 40 -7.10 5.32 -1.97
CA GLY A 40 -8.45 4.95 -2.41
C GLY A 40 -9.22 4.16 -1.35
N ASP A 41 -10.47 3.83 -1.66
CA ASP A 41 -11.34 2.98 -0.84
C ASP A 41 -11.82 1.80 -1.69
N ILE A 42 -11.55 0.59 -1.20
CA ILE A 42 -11.96 -0.64 -1.86
C ILE A 42 -13.49 -0.76 -1.98
N ALA A 43 -14.25 -0.07 -1.11
CA ALA A 43 -15.71 -0.07 -1.15
C ALA A 43 -16.28 0.53 -2.45
N VAL A 44 -15.53 1.41 -3.12
CA VAL A 44 -15.94 2.05 -4.39
C VAL A 44 -15.22 1.50 -5.62
N ALA A 45 -14.33 0.52 -5.46
CA ALA A 45 -13.66 -0.12 -6.60
C ALA A 45 -14.68 -0.85 -7.51
N HIS A 46 -14.54 -0.67 -8.82
CA HIS A 46 -15.44 -1.21 -9.86
C HIS A 46 -16.91 -0.77 -9.71
N ARG A 47 -17.15 0.37 -9.08
CA ARG A 47 -18.48 1.01 -9.02
C ARG A 47 -18.57 2.16 -10.02
N PRO A 48 -19.77 2.55 -10.46
CA PRO A 48 -19.95 3.84 -11.11
C PRO A 48 -19.35 4.96 -10.24
N ASP A 49 -18.74 5.94 -10.89
CA ASP A 49 -18.09 7.08 -10.21
C ASP A 49 -16.96 6.67 -9.24
N GLU A 50 -16.24 5.58 -9.53
CA GLU A 50 -15.00 5.24 -8.83
C GLU A 50 -14.04 6.44 -8.83
N PHE A 51 -13.56 6.81 -7.65
CA PHE A 51 -12.70 7.98 -7.48
C PHE A 51 -11.64 7.77 -6.40
N VAL A 52 -10.62 8.62 -6.45
CA VAL A 52 -9.64 8.83 -5.39
C VAL A 52 -9.52 10.34 -5.17
N SER A 53 -9.51 10.78 -3.91
CA SER A 53 -9.43 12.21 -3.62
C SER A 53 -8.01 12.75 -3.81
N VAL A 54 -7.90 14.04 -4.12
CA VAL A 54 -6.59 14.73 -4.19
C VAL A 54 -5.85 14.60 -2.85
N GLU A 55 -6.56 14.68 -1.72
CA GLU A 55 -5.95 14.51 -0.40
C GLU A 55 -5.36 13.10 -0.20
N GLN A 56 -6.07 12.05 -0.66
CA GLN A 56 -5.57 10.68 -0.62
C GLN A 56 -4.31 10.51 -1.47
N LEU A 57 -4.26 11.13 -2.66
CA LEU A 57 -3.08 11.13 -3.51
C LEU A 57 -1.89 11.81 -2.82
N LEU A 58 -2.08 13.00 -2.26
CA LEU A 58 -1.03 13.73 -1.54
C LEU A 58 -0.54 12.95 -0.30
N ARG A 59 -1.43 12.22 0.38
CA ARG A 59 -1.03 11.33 1.49
C ARG A 59 -0.20 10.15 0.99
N CYS A 60 -0.61 9.52 -0.12
CA CYS A 60 0.15 8.43 -0.71
C CYS A 60 1.54 8.89 -1.19
N GLU A 61 1.66 10.09 -1.75
CA GLU A 61 2.94 10.67 -2.13
C GLU A 61 3.88 10.78 -0.92
N ARG A 62 3.40 11.35 0.19
CA ARG A 62 4.19 11.43 1.44
C ARG A 62 4.57 10.05 1.97
N PHE A 63 3.67 9.08 1.90
CA PHE A 63 3.95 7.71 2.29
C PHE A 63 5.07 7.08 1.44
N LEU A 64 4.98 7.19 0.11
CA LEU A 64 5.97 6.61 -0.80
C LEU A 64 7.34 7.28 -0.63
N SER A 65 7.37 8.60 -0.48
CA SER A 65 8.61 9.33 -0.18
C SER A 65 9.24 8.87 1.13
N GLY A 66 8.46 8.77 2.21
CA GLY A 66 8.95 8.27 3.50
C GLY A 66 9.40 6.80 3.45
N LEU A 67 8.78 5.98 2.61
CA LEU A 67 9.19 4.58 2.41
C LEU A 67 10.52 4.49 1.65
N ILE A 68 10.70 5.29 0.60
CA ILE A 68 11.96 5.38 -0.15
C ILE A 68 13.06 5.87 0.78
N GLU A 69 12.83 6.93 1.56
CA GLU A 69 13.79 7.42 2.55
C GLU A 69 14.17 6.32 3.53
N ALA A 70 13.20 5.63 4.13
CA ALA A 70 13.49 4.59 5.12
C ALA A 70 14.23 3.37 4.55
N LEU A 71 14.01 3.02 3.27
CA LEU A 71 14.63 1.86 2.63
C LEU A 71 15.97 2.18 1.98
N CYS A 72 16.13 3.38 1.43
CA CYS A 72 17.34 3.80 0.71
C CYS A 72 18.33 4.58 1.57
N ALA A 73 17.90 5.19 2.69
CA ALA A 73 18.83 5.86 3.61
C ALA A 73 19.76 4.88 4.35
N GLY A 74 19.45 3.57 4.35
CA GLY A 74 20.24 2.53 5.02
C GLY A 74 20.38 2.72 6.54
N PRO A 75 21.01 1.78 7.26
CA PRO A 75 21.89 2.18 8.35
C PRO A 75 23.11 2.96 7.83
#